data_AF-A0A1H6E3R8-F1
#
_entry.id   AF-A0A1H6E3R8-F1
#
_cell.length_a   1.000
_cell.length_b   1.000
_cell.length_c   1.000
_cell.angle_alpha   90.00
_cell.angle_beta   90.00
_cell.angle_gamma   90.00
#
_symmetry.space_group_name_H-M   'P 1'
#
loop_
_entity.id
_entity.type
_entity.pdbx_description
1 polymer ?
#
loop_
_entity_poly.entity_id
_entity_poly.type
_entity_poly.pdbx_seq_one_letter_code
_entity_poly.pdbx_strand_id
1 'polypeptide(L)'
;MQGPYQPYAPIPPGPPLPPRRDRANLVPLFIIIGVLAVALLGTLTYLVVKVGGDDDLRTGTVVTPTRAANPRAINAAFSGTWTGSGYYHNNDGEKRNFDATLTLTEGGETGTSSYTGFVCSGTLRVESVTPDKVVMYEVITQGNEPGGNCSDAATGYVTLTLRSDGTVLYSWYGNRDKMLSGDTSSQATLSRQQSSTTTT
;
A
#
# COMPACT_ATOMS: atom_id res chain seq x y z
N MET A 1 23.77 43.68 -62.97
CA MET A 1 22.52 43.59 -63.76
C MET A 1 21.42 43.11 -62.82
N GLN A 2 20.61 44.03 -62.29
CA GLN A 2 19.46 43.72 -61.43
C GLN A 2 18.20 43.78 -62.31
N GLY A 3 17.48 42.67 -62.40
CA GLY A 3 16.21 42.60 -63.15
C GLY A 3 15.05 43.20 -62.37
N PRO A 4 14.00 43.71 -63.05
CA PRO A 4 12.89 44.40 -62.40
C PRO A 4 11.94 43.42 -61.68
N TYR A 5 11.61 43.75 -60.43
CA TYR A 5 10.54 43.11 -59.65
C TYR A 5 9.18 43.34 -60.32
N GLN A 6 8.47 42.26 -60.62
CA GLN A 6 7.05 42.30 -61.00
C GLN A 6 6.18 42.24 -59.73
N PRO A 7 5.22 43.15 -59.54
CA PRO A 7 4.30 43.11 -58.41
C PRO A 7 3.27 41.97 -58.58
N TYR A 8 3.09 41.18 -57.51
CA TYR A 8 2.12 40.08 -57.46
C TYR A 8 0.69 40.59 -57.63
N ALA A 9 -0.09 39.92 -58.48
CA ALA A 9 -1.51 40.17 -58.65
C ALA A 9 -2.33 39.70 -57.42
N PRO A 10 -3.43 40.39 -57.05
CA PRO A 10 -4.29 39.98 -55.95
C PRO A 10 -4.98 38.63 -56.21
N ILE A 11 -4.98 37.78 -55.19
CA ILE A 11 -5.64 36.47 -55.20
C ILE A 11 -7.17 36.68 -55.23
N PRO A 12 -7.92 36.01 -56.12
CA PRO A 12 -9.38 36.14 -56.19
C PRO A 12 -10.05 35.56 -54.92
N PRO A 13 -11.19 36.14 -54.48
CA PRO A 13 -11.91 35.64 -53.31
C PRO A 13 -12.44 34.22 -53.55
N GLY A 14 -12.21 33.35 -52.56
CA GLY A 14 -12.68 31.97 -52.57
C GLY A 14 -14.20 31.86 -52.43
N PRO A 15 -14.78 30.69 -52.78
CA PRO A 15 -16.22 30.46 -52.74
C PRO A 15 -16.79 30.51 -51.32
N PRO A 16 -18.08 30.87 -51.16
CA PRO A 16 -18.72 30.97 -49.86
C PRO A 16 -18.80 29.60 -49.17
N LEU A 17 -18.49 29.59 -47.87
CA LEU A 17 -18.56 28.41 -47.01
C LEU A 17 -20.03 27.98 -46.79
N PRO A 18 -20.30 26.67 -46.69
CA PRO A 18 -21.64 26.15 -46.42
C PRO A 18 -22.12 26.50 -45.00
N PRO A 19 -23.45 26.62 -44.79
CA PRO A 19 -24.04 26.96 -43.50
C PRO A 19 -23.76 25.90 -42.44
N ARG A 20 -23.30 26.37 -41.28
CA ARG A 20 -22.98 25.56 -40.10
C ARG A 20 -24.29 25.01 -39.51
N ARG A 21 -24.45 23.69 -39.54
CA ARG A 21 -25.62 23.00 -38.96
C ARG A 21 -25.46 22.97 -37.44
N ASP A 22 -26.22 23.80 -36.73
CA ASP A 22 -26.26 23.79 -35.27
C ASP A 22 -26.76 22.42 -34.79
N ARG A 23 -25.89 21.70 -34.08
CA ARG A 23 -26.26 20.45 -33.41
C ARG A 23 -27.16 20.81 -32.24
N ALA A 24 -28.42 20.37 -32.30
CA ALA A 24 -29.37 20.50 -31.22
C ALA A 24 -28.77 19.95 -29.91
N ASN A 25 -28.69 20.82 -28.89
CA ASN A 25 -28.16 20.52 -27.57
C ASN A 25 -29.05 19.49 -26.84
N LEU A 26 -28.65 18.21 -26.87
CA LEU A 26 -29.26 17.12 -26.10
C LEU A 26 -28.70 17.01 -24.66
N VAL A 27 -27.74 17.87 -24.30
CA VAL A 27 -27.10 17.91 -22.97
C VAL A 27 -28.08 18.06 -21.79
N PRO A 28 -29.15 18.90 -21.84
CA PRO A 28 -30.03 19.05 -20.68
C PRO A 28 -30.90 17.82 -20.40
N LEU A 29 -31.14 16.95 -21.38
CA LEU A 29 -31.98 15.75 -21.20
C LEU A 29 -31.28 14.68 -20.34
N PHE A 30 -29.96 14.51 -20.52
CA PHE A 30 -29.18 13.52 -19.76
C PHE A 30 -29.03 13.88 -18.28
N ILE A 31 -28.99 15.18 -17.96
CA ILE A 31 -28.89 15.66 -16.57
C ILE A 31 -30.18 15.34 -15.80
N ILE A 32 -31.36 15.52 -16.41
CA ILE A 32 -32.65 15.26 -15.77
C ILE A 32 -32.83 13.76 -15.47
N ILE A 33 -32.44 12.88 -16.39
CA ILE A 33 -32.52 11.42 -16.20
C ILE A 33 -31.57 10.95 -15.09
N GLY A 34 -30.35 11.51 -15.03
CA GLY A 34 -29.38 11.17 -13.98
C GLY A 34 -29.84 11.53 -12.57
N VAL A 35 -30.42 12.73 -12.39
CA VAL A 35 -30.94 13.17 -11.08
C VAL A 35 -32.11 12.31 -10.61
N LEU A 36 -33.02 11.93 -11.52
CA LEU A 36 -34.14 11.04 -11.20
C LEU A 36 -33.67 9.64 -10.75
N ALA A 37 -32.65 9.07 -11.40
CA ALA A 37 -32.11 7.77 -11.02
C ALA A 37 -31.44 7.78 -9.63
N VAL A 38 -30.69 8.83 -9.31
CA VAL A 38 -30.04 8.99 -7.99
C VAL A 38 -31.08 9.20 -6.89
N ALA A 39 -32.12 10.00 -7.13
CA ALA A 39 -33.21 10.19 -6.18
C ALA A 39 -33.97 8.89 -5.91
N LEU A 40 -34.27 8.10 -6.95
CA LEU A 40 -34.91 6.79 -6.82
C LEU A 40 -34.07 5.81 -6.00
N LEU A 41 -32.77 5.70 -6.30
CA LEU A 41 -31.85 4.83 -5.56
C LEU A 41 -31.74 5.24 -4.08
N GLY A 42 -31.67 6.53 -3.79
CA GLY A 42 -31.65 7.06 -2.42
C GLY A 42 -32.94 6.77 -1.65
N THR A 43 -34.10 6.94 -2.28
CA THR A 43 -35.40 6.62 -1.65
C THR A 43 -35.56 5.12 -1.40
N LEU A 44 -35.06 4.27 -2.29
CA LEU A 44 -35.11 2.81 -2.14
C LEU A 44 -34.22 2.35 -0.98
N THR A 45 -33.00 2.88 -0.85
CA THR A 45 -32.12 2.57 0.28
C THR A 45 -32.70 3.04 1.61
N TYR A 46 -33.31 4.22 1.64
CA TYR A 46 -33.98 4.73 2.84
C TYR A 46 -35.17 3.86 3.28
N LEU A 47 -35.98 3.36 2.34
CA LEU A 47 -37.10 2.48 2.65
C LEU A 47 -36.66 1.09 3.12
N VAL A 48 -35.60 0.51 2.53
CA VAL A 48 -35.04 -0.77 3.00
C VAL A 48 -34.53 -0.68 4.44
N VAL A 49 -33.95 0.46 4.83
CA VAL A 49 -33.48 0.67 6.22
C VAL A 49 -34.63 0.87 7.21
N LYS A 50 -35.77 1.44 6.77
CA LYS A 50 -36.89 1.80 7.67
C LYS A 50 -37.97 0.73 7.83
N VAL A 51 -38.14 -0.17 6.86
CA VAL A 51 -39.22 -1.19 6.87
C VAL A 51 -38.78 -2.54 7.43
N GLY A 52 -37.47 -2.78 7.60
CA GLY A 52 -36.93 -4.06 8.09
C GLY A 52 -36.90 -4.24 9.61
N GLY A 53 -37.78 -3.58 10.37
CA GLY A 53 -37.73 -3.65 11.83
C GLY A 53 -39.12 -3.57 12.45
N ASP A 54 -39.85 -4.67 12.40
CA ASP A 54 -40.75 -5.12 13.47
C ASP A 54 -41.11 -6.59 13.21
N ASP A 55 -41.07 -7.39 14.27
CA ASP A 55 -41.43 -8.80 14.38
C ASP A 55 -40.48 -9.85 13.78
N ASP A 56 -39.51 -10.32 14.60
CA ASP A 56 -39.45 -11.76 14.91
C ASP A 56 -38.57 -12.10 16.14
N LEU A 57 -39.23 -12.70 17.13
CA LEU A 57 -38.77 -13.68 18.12
C LEU A 57 -37.31 -13.61 18.63
N ARG A 58 -37.20 -13.27 19.93
CA ARG A 58 -36.12 -13.58 20.88
C ARG A 58 -35.35 -14.86 20.55
N THR A 59 -34.35 -14.75 19.69
CA THR A 59 -33.12 -15.52 19.81
C THR A 59 -32.13 -14.53 20.37
N GLY A 60 -31.73 -14.70 21.63
CA GLY A 60 -30.71 -13.84 22.24
C GLY A 60 -29.40 -14.01 21.50
N THR A 61 -29.21 -13.25 20.42
CA THR A 61 -27.90 -13.04 19.83
C THR A 61 -27.12 -12.29 20.90
N VAL A 62 -26.29 -13.03 21.62
CA VAL A 62 -25.23 -12.44 22.43
C VAL A 62 -24.42 -11.63 21.43
N VAL A 63 -24.64 -10.31 21.40
CA VAL A 63 -23.79 -9.38 20.70
C VAL A 63 -22.49 -9.40 21.48
N THR A 64 -21.62 -10.36 21.15
CA THR A 64 -20.27 -10.38 21.67
C THR A 64 -19.68 -9.02 21.33
N PRO A 65 -19.33 -8.19 22.31
CA PRO A 65 -18.78 -6.88 22.04
C PRO A 65 -17.60 -7.07 21.10
N THR A 66 -17.70 -6.52 19.89
CA THR A 66 -16.59 -6.51 18.94
C THR A 66 -15.51 -5.68 19.60
N ARG A 67 -14.55 -6.35 20.25
CA ARG A 67 -13.39 -5.71 20.85
C ARG A 67 -12.79 -4.83 19.77
N ALA A 68 -12.69 -3.53 20.05
CA ALA A 68 -12.03 -2.60 19.14
C ALA A 68 -10.67 -3.19 18.77
N ALA A 69 -10.45 -3.41 17.47
CA ALA A 69 -9.22 -4.00 16.98
C ALA A 69 -8.06 -3.13 17.46
N ASN A 70 -7.11 -3.74 18.17
CA ASN A 70 -5.91 -3.03 18.59
C ASN A 70 -5.13 -2.65 17.32
N PRO A 71 -4.92 -1.35 17.03
CA PRO A 71 -4.26 -0.92 15.80
C PRO A 71 -2.77 -1.32 15.73
N ARG A 72 -2.23 -1.87 16.82
CA ARG A 72 -0.86 -2.39 16.92
C ARG A 72 -0.77 -3.91 17.01
N ALA A 73 -1.90 -4.61 17.03
CA ALA A 73 -1.89 -6.07 17.05
C ALA A 73 -1.61 -6.62 15.65
N ILE A 74 -0.58 -7.45 15.51
CA ILE A 74 -0.31 -8.21 14.30
C ILE A 74 -1.54 -9.08 13.96
N ASN A 75 -2.05 -8.94 12.75
CA ASN A 75 -3.13 -9.79 12.26
C ASN A 75 -2.58 -11.13 11.71
N ALA A 76 -3.47 -12.09 11.47
CA ALA A 76 -3.12 -13.41 10.94
C ALA A 76 -2.36 -13.37 9.59
N ALA A 77 -2.61 -12.35 8.76
CA ALA A 77 -1.96 -12.21 7.45
C ALA A 77 -0.46 -11.91 7.57
N PHE A 78 -0.02 -11.30 8.67
CA PHE A 78 1.39 -11.01 8.95
C PHE A 78 2.03 -11.90 10.02
N SER A 79 1.24 -12.65 10.80
CA SER A 79 1.80 -13.56 11.82
C SER A 79 2.66 -14.67 11.22
N GLY A 80 3.51 -15.31 12.04
CA GLY A 80 4.40 -16.40 11.64
C GLY A 80 5.84 -15.97 11.40
N THR A 81 6.63 -16.91 10.86
CA THR A 81 8.02 -16.68 10.49
C THR A 81 8.11 -16.40 9.00
N TRP A 82 8.77 -15.30 8.64
CA TRP A 82 8.98 -14.85 7.26
C TRP A 82 10.46 -14.87 6.95
N THR A 83 10.84 -15.51 5.84
CA THR A 83 12.23 -15.62 5.41
C THR A 83 12.40 -15.21 3.96
N GLY A 84 13.54 -14.65 3.62
CA GLY A 84 13.86 -14.30 2.24
C GLY A 84 15.15 -13.51 2.12
N SER A 85 15.59 -13.27 0.89
CA SER A 85 16.81 -12.55 0.60
C SER A 85 16.54 -11.15 0.07
N GLY A 86 17.50 -10.27 0.30
CA GLY A 86 17.40 -8.86 -0.06
C GLY A 86 18.75 -8.19 -0.16
N TYR A 87 18.70 -6.86 -0.22
CA TYR A 87 19.89 -6.02 -0.25
C TYR A 87 19.74 -4.78 0.63
N TYR A 88 20.86 -4.26 1.08
CA TYR A 88 21.00 -3.01 1.82
C TYR A 88 22.09 -2.14 1.18
N HIS A 89 21.83 -0.84 1.09
CA HIS A 89 22.85 0.16 0.75
C HIS A 89 23.37 0.78 2.04
N ASN A 90 24.67 0.61 2.31
CA ASN A 90 25.32 1.26 3.43
C ASN A 90 25.48 2.78 3.20
N ASN A 91 26.01 3.48 4.19
CA ASN A 91 26.23 4.93 4.11
C ASN A 91 27.23 5.34 3.02
N ASP A 92 28.07 4.41 2.55
CA ASP A 92 29.00 4.61 1.43
C ASP A 92 28.34 4.33 0.06
N GLY A 93 27.06 3.94 0.04
CA GLY A 93 26.30 3.57 -1.15
C GLY A 93 26.55 2.14 -1.66
N GLU A 94 27.42 1.38 -0.99
CA GLU A 94 27.73 -0.01 -1.34
C GLU A 94 26.51 -0.90 -1.12
N LYS A 95 26.16 -1.67 -2.16
CA LYS A 95 25.08 -2.65 -2.09
C LYS A 95 25.59 -3.97 -1.53
N ARG A 96 24.97 -4.44 -0.44
CA ARG A 96 25.27 -5.74 0.19
C ARG A 96 24.03 -6.61 0.28
N ASN A 97 24.19 -7.90 0.02
CA ASN A 97 23.10 -8.86 0.10
C ASN A 97 22.99 -9.46 1.51
N PHE A 98 21.78 -9.82 1.91
CA PHE A 98 21.51 -10.49 3.19
C PHE A 98 20.29 -11.41 3.07
N ASP A 99 20.18 -12.34 4.01
CA ASP A 99 18.96 -13.10 4.25
C ASP A 99 18.28 -12.59 5.51
N ALA A 100 17.00 -12.21 5.41
CA ALA A 100 16.19 -11.79 6.54
C ALA A 100 15.33 -12.95 7.06
N THR A 101 15.18 -12.99 8.39
CA THR A 101 14.19 -13.81 9.08
C THR A 101 13.45 -12.92 10.08
N LEU A 102 12.13 -12.83 9.95
CA LEU A 102 11.27 -12.11 10.88
C LEU A 102 10.31 -13.08 11.55
N THR A 103 10.09 -12.94 12.86
CA THR A 103 9.07 -13.72 13.58
C THR A 103 8.07 -12.79 14.23
N LEU A 104 6.79 -12.93 13.86
CA LEU A 104 5.68 -12.11 14.36
C LEU A 104 4.60 -13.00 14.97
N THR A 105 4.12 -12.65 16.17
CA THR A 105 3.05 -13.42 16.84
C THR A 105 1.69 -12.76 16.58
N GLU A 106 0.68 -13.53 16.18
CA GLU A 106 -0.68 -13.02 16.02
C GLU A 106 -1.22 -12.42 17.32
N GLY A 107 -1.86 -11.26 17.22
CA GLY A 107 -2.34 -10.49 18.37
C GLY A 107 -1.23 -9.77 19.15
N GLY A 108 0.04 -10.07 18.88
CA GLY A 108 1.20 -9.46 19.51
C GLY A 108 1.48 -8.06 18.96
N GLU A 109 2.19 -7.24 19.75
CA GLU A 109 2.67 -5.91 19.37
C GLU A 109 4.19 -5.86 19.15
N THR A 110 4.84 -7.02 19.24
CA THR A 110 6.30 -7.17 19.14
C THR A 110 6.66 -8.36 18.27
N GLY A 111 7.87 -8.35 17.74
CA GLY A 111 8.47 -9.45 16.99
C GLY A 111 9.99 -9.43 17.08
N THR A 112 10.62 -10.33 16.32
CA THR A 112 12.08 -10.40 16.21
C THR A 112 12.53 -10.36 14.76
N SER A 113 13.75 -9.88 14.55
CA SER A 113 14.43 -9.86 13.26
C SER A 113 15.81 -10.50 13.37
N SER A 114 16.26 -11.11 12.27
CA SER A 114 17.61 -11.64 12.11
C SER A 114 18.05 -11.47 10.66
N TYR A 115 19.32 -11.10 10.47
CA TYR A 115 19.92 -10.79 9.18
C TYR A 115 21.22 -11.57 9.00
N THR A 116 21.14 -12.69 8.29
CA THR A 116 22.29 -13.54 7.95
C THR A 116 23.04 -12.88 6.80
N GLY A 117 24.34 -12.62 7.00
CA GLY A 117 25.17 -11.78 6.13
C GLY A 117 25.81 -10.61 6.87
N PHE A 118 25.09 -10.05 7.85
CA PHE A 118 25.61 -9.03 8.77
C PHE A 118 25.76 -9.52 10.21
N VAL A 119 25.27 -10.72 10.53
CA VAL A 119 25.26 -11.31 11.88
C VAL A 119 24.53 -10.40 12.88
N CYS A 120 23.37 -9.91 12.46
CA CYS A 120 22.57 -8.97 13.24
C CYS A 120 21.23 -9.56 13.62
N SER A 121 20.78 -9.25 14.83
CA SER A 121 19.43 -9.59 15.29
C SER A 121 18.86 -8.45 16.10
N GLY A 122 17.53 -8.33 16.08
CA GLY A 122 16.83 -7.20 16.66
C GLY A 122 15.45 -7.54 17.17
N THR A 123 14.86 -6.51 17.79
CA THR A 123 13.46 -6.53 18.24
C THR A 123 12.66 -5.58 17.38
N LEU A 124 11.42 -5.99 17.09
CA LEU A 124 10.45 -5.20 16.34
C LEU A 124 9.33 -4.79 17.29
N ARG A 125 8.92 -3.52 17.22
CA ARG A 125 7.76 -2.98 17.94
C ARG A 125 6.77 -2.42 16.93
N VAL A 126 5.55 -2.92 16.95
CA VAL A 126 4.51 -2.53 15.99
C VAL A 126 4.03 -1.10 16.28
N GLU A 127 4.06 -0.25 15.26
CA GLU A 127 3.49 1.10 15.33
C GLU A 127 2.08 1.16 14.75
N SER A 128 1.84 0.45 13.64
CA SER A 128 0.53 0.40 12.98
C SER A 128 0.36 -0.84 12.12
N VAL A 129 -0.86 -1.37 12.08
CA VAL A 129 -1.27 -2.51 11.25
C VAL A 129 -2.51 -2.15 10.43
N THR A 130 -2.45 -2.44 9.13
CA THR A 130 -3.60 -2.48 8.20
C THR A 130 -3.74 -3.89 7.64
N PRO A 131 -4.80 -4.20 6.86
CA PRO A 131 -4.93 -5.52 6.23
C PRO A 131 -3.77 -5.89 5.29
N ASP A 132 -3.12 -4.90 4.70
CA ASP A 132 -2.12 -5.03 3.63
C ASP A 132 -0.73 -4.50 4.02
N LYS A 133 -0.57 -3.87 5.20
CA LYS A 133 0.69 -3.28 5.62
C LYS A 133 0.90 -3.33 7.14
N VAL A 134 2.14 -3.60 7.55
CA VAL A 134 2.60 -3.43 8.93
C VAL A 134 3.78 -2.46 8.95
N VAL A 135 3.76 -1.53 9.90
CA VAL A 135 4.88 -0.65 10.21
C VAL A 135 5.41 -0.98 11.60
N MET A 136 6.71 -1.23 11.69
CA MET A 136 7.39 -1.55 12.94
C MET A 136 8.60 -0.65 13.12
N TYR A 137 8.87 -0.29 14.37
CA TYR A 137 10.15 0.27 14.78
C TYR A 137 11.09 -0.86 15.16
N GLU A 138 12.30 -0.85 14.63
CA GLU A 138 13.33 -1.85 14.86
C GLU A 138 14.45 -1.30 15.75
N VAL A 139 14.91 -2.14 16.67
CA VAL A 139 16.14 -1.93 17.42
C VAL A 139 17.01 -3.18 17.28
N ILE A 140 18.18 -3.03 16.67
CA ILE A 140 19.20 -4.08 16.59
C ILE A 140 19.81 -4.28 17.98
N THR A 141 19.72 -5.50 18.49
CA THR A 141 20.19 -5.89 19.83
C THR A 141 21.48 -6.70 19.79
N GLN A 142 21.81 -7.29 18.63
CA GLN A 142 23.05 -8.02 18.38
C GLN A 142 23.60 -7.61 17.01
N GLY A 143 24.92 -7.48 16.88
CA GLY A 143 25.56 -7.03 15.64
C GLY A 143 26.77 -6.11 15.83
N ASN A 144 27.15 -5.83 17.07
CA ASN A 144 28.40 -5.12 17.43
C ASN A 144 29.55 -6.07 17.80
N GLU A 145 29.29 -7.38 17.80
CA GLU A 145 30.28 -8.43 18.07
C GLU A 145 31.26 -8.59 16.88
N PRO A 146 32.42 -9.25 17.05
CA PRO A 146 33.30 -9.57 15.93
C PRO A 146 32.56 -10.31 14.80
N GLY A 147 32.54 -9.73 13.60
CA GLY A 147 31.78 -10.25 12.44
C GLY A 147 30.38 -9.64 12.27
N GLY A 148 29.89 -8.92 13.28
CA GLY A 148 28.71 -8.06 13.19
C GLY A 148 29.02 -6.74 12.48
N ASN A 149 28.14 -6.30 11.58
CA ASN A 149 28.30 -5.02 10.87
C ASN A 149 26.98 -4.28 10.74
N CYS A 150 26.36 -3.97 11.89
CA CYS A 150 25.11 -3.18 11.95
C CYS A 150 25.23 -1.90 12.77
N SER A 151 26.45 -1.40 12.96
CA SER A 151 26.67 -0.12 13.65
C SER A 151 26.09 1.07 12.88
N ASP A 152 25.99 0.96 11.56
CA ASP A 152 25.40 1.94 10.66
C ASP A 152 23.86 1.87 10.58
N ALA A 153 23.27 0.79 11.08
CA ALA A 153 21.83 0.50 11.03
C ALA A 153 21.27 0.02 12.38
N ALA A 154 21.71 0.63 13.49
CA ALA A 154 21.34 0.20 14.83
C ALA A 154 19.84 0.29 15.16
N THR A 155 19.13 1.23 14.52
CA THR A 155 17.68 1.41 14.67
C THR A 155 17.07 1.88 13.37
N GLY A 156 15.79 1.57 13.14
CA GLY A 156 15.10 2.02 11.96
C GLY A 156 13.63 1.67 11.95
N TYR A 157 13.01 1.81 10.78
CA TYR A 157 11.63 1.47 10.52
C TYR A 157 11.58 0.33 9.50
N VAL A 158 10.82 -0.71 9.83
CA VAL A 158 10.53 -1.82 8.92
C VAL A 158 9.08 -1.69 8.46
N THR A 159 8.87 -1.79 7.15
CA THR A 159 7.52 -1.94 6.58
C THR A 159 7.40 -3.29 5.90
N LEU A 160 6.34 -4.03 6.22
CA LEU A 160 5.92 -5.21 5.49
C LEU A 160 4.68 -4.87 4.69
N THR A 161 4.70 -5.08 3.37
CA THR A 161 3.53 -4.90 2.50
C THR A 161 3.16 -6.23 1.89
N LEU A 162 1.93 -6.69 2.14
CA LEU A 162 1.44 -7.96 1.63
C LEU A 162 1.24 -7.87 0.11
N ARG A 163 1.68 -8.91 -0.61
CA ARG A 163 1.48 -9.05 -2.05
C ARG A 163 0.42 -10.10 -2.36
N SER A 164 -0.12 -10.04 -3.57
CA SER A 164 -1.17 -10.96 -4.03
C SER A 164 -0.71 -12.42 -4.14
N ASP A 165 0.59 -12.67 -4.19
CA ASP A 165 1.19 -14.01 -4.22
C ASP A 165 1.40 -14.62 -2.82
N GLY A 166 0.99 -13.92 -1.75
CA GLY A 166 1.15 -14.35 -0.37
C GLY A 166 2.53 -14.07 0.22
N THR A 167 3.44 -13.43 -0.53
CA THR A 167 4.72 -12.93 -0.01
C THR A 167 4.55 -11.53 0.62
N VAL A 168 5.55 -11.07 1.35
CA VAL A 168 5.63 -9.69 1.83
C VAL A 168 6.84 -8.99 1.23
N LEU A 169 6.62 -7.76 0.75
CA LEU A 169 7.71 -6.82 0.48
C LEU A 169 8.18 -6.26 1.82
N TYR A 170 9.42 -6.56 2.18
CA TYR A 170 10.15 -5.93 3.26
C TYR A 170 10.84 -4.67 2.76
N SER A 171 10.76 -3.59 3.51
CA SER A 171 11.56 -2.39 3.29
C SER A 171 12.02 -1.80 4.62
N TRP A 172 13.27 -1.36 4.67
CA TRP A 172 13.86 -0.76 5.86
C TRP A 172 14.31 0.67 5.60
N TYR A 173 14.05 1.53 6.58
CA TYR A 173 14.34 2.95 6.54
C TYR A 173 15.10 3.35 7.79
N GLY A 174 16.21 4.07 7.65
CA GLY A 174 17.02 4.48 8.81
C GLY A 174 16.32 5.45 9.76
N ASN A 175 15.23 6.10 9.33
CA ASN A 175 14.42 6.95 10.18
C ASN A 175 12.98 7.11 9.64
N ARG A 176 12.15 7.80 10.42
CA ARG A 176 10.72 8.01 10.11
C ARG A 176 10.53 8.86 8.85
N ASP A 177 11.35 9.90 8.66
CA ASP A 177 11.21 10.81 7.52
C ASP A 177 11.45 10.08 6.20
N LYS A 178 12.50 9.26 6.14
CA LYS A 178 12.79 8.37 5.01
C LYS A 178 11.66 7.37 4.74
N MET A 179 11.07 6.81 5.79
CA MET A 179 9.91 5.92 5.65
C MET A 179 8.71 6.64 5.02
N LEU A 180 8.43 7.87 5.46
CA LEU A 180 7.31 8.67 4.94
C LEU A 180 7.55 9.13 3.50
N SER A 181 8.79 9.39 3.12
CA SER A 181 9.16 9.74 1.74
C SER A 181 9.33 8.53 0.81
N GLY A 182 9.32 7.31 1.35
CA GLY A 182 9.59 6.07 0.59
C GLY A 182 11.06 5.89 0.17
N ASP A 183 11.98 6.62 0.79
CA ASP A 183 13.43 6.54 0.53
C ASP A 183 14.05 5.36 1.31
N THR A 184 13.85 4.16 0.79
CA THR A 184 14.33 2.93 1.43
C THR A 184 15.80 2.67 1.13
N SER A 185 16.54 2.26 2.16
CA SER A 185 17.95 1.82 2.02
C SER A 185 18.07 0.29 1.94
N SER A 186 16.98 -0.45 2.11
CA SER A 186 16.99 -1.91 2.03
C SER A 186 15.65 -2.50 1.61
N GLN A 187 15.69 -3.54 0.79
CA GLN A 187 14.50 -4.27 0.34
C GLN A 187 14.76 -5.77 0.29
N ALA A 188 13.74 -6.54 0.65
CA ALA A 188 13.71 -7.99 0.52
C ALA A 188 12.30 -8.46 0.14
N THR A 189 12.19 -9.64 -0.46
CA THR A 189 10.91 -10.34 -0.60
C THR A 189 10.93 -11.52 0.34
N LEU A 190 9.98 -11.58 1.27
CA LEU A 190 9.92 -12.65 2.27
C LEU A 190 8.71 -13.55 2.01
N SER A 191 8.95 -14.84 2.15
CA SER A 191 7.94 -15.89 2.09
C SER A 191 7.72 -16.44 3.48
N ARG A 192 6.48 -16.83 3.78
CA ARG A 192 6.17 -17.46 5.06
C ARG A 192 6.83 -18.83 5.11
N GLN A 193 7.62 -19.09 6.14
CA GLN A 193 8.17 -20.42 6.39
C GLN A 193 7.01 -21.36 6.70
N GLN A 194 6.81 -22.37 5.85
CA GLN A 194 5.79 -23.38 6.11
C GLN A 194 6.23 -24.20 7.31
N SER A 195 5.40 -24.23 8.36
CA SER A 195 5.57 -25.20 9.45
C SER A 195 5.48 -26.59 8.84
N SER A 196 6.59 -27.33 8.86
CA SER A 196 6.58 -28.75 8.51
C SER A 196 5.78 -29.45 9.60
N THR A 197 4.50 -29.71 9.37
CA THR A 197 3.72 -30.57 10.25
C THR A 197 4.25 -31.99 10.06
N THR A 198 5.23 -32.38 10.86
CA THR A 198 5.62 -33.80 10.96
C THR A 198 4.46 -34.52 11.64
N THR A 199 3.59 -35.12 10.84
CA THR A 199 2.59 -36.07 11.34
C THR A 199 3.34 -37.32 11.79
N THR A 200 3.44 -37.51 13.11
CA THR A 200 3.97 -38.73 13.73
C THR A 200 2.90 -39.80 13.83
#